data_AF-A0A950FIL6-F1
#
_entry.id   AF-A0A950FIL6-F1
#
_cell.length_a   1.000
_cell.length_b   1.000
_cell.length_c   1.000
_cell.angle_alpha   90.00
_cell.angle_beta   90.00
_cell.angle_gamma   90.00
#
_symmetry.space_group_name_H-M   'P 1'
#
loop_
_entity.id
_entity.type
_entity.pdbx_description
1 polymer ?
#
loop_
_entity_poly.entity_id
_entity_poly.type
_entity_poly.pdbx_seq_one_letter_code
_entity_poly.pdbx_strand_id
1 'polypeptide(L)'
;MGWMLGAARVQPLVIALEDLHWADASTLELVQLLVEQGPTAHLLLLCTTRPEFHRQWPLRAHHTRINLNRLSARDVREMIAQVAAHHTLAGETVDTVSERADGVPLFVEELTRAVLESGGEKLAGREIPVTLHDSLMARLDRLGSAKEVIQIGAVIGSEFTYELLHAVHPVDAEELQSALRSATDAELVYVRGIAPEA
;
A
#
# COMPACT_ATOMS: atom_id res chain seq x y z
N MET A 1 -27.72 -6.38 7.75
CA MET A 1 -27.65 -7.56 6.86
C MET A 1 -28.74 -7.60 5.78
N GLY A 2 -30.01 -7.34 6.09
CA GLY A 2 -31.12 -7.51 5.13
C GLY A 2 -30.99 -6.76 3.80
N TRP A 3 -30.42 -5.55 3.80
CA TRP A 3 -30.20 -4.80 2.56
C TRP A 3 -29.14 -5.44 1.65
N MET A 4 -28.08 -6.03 2.23
CA MET A 4 -26.98 -6.66 1.47
C MET A 4 -27.47 -7.95 0.80
N LEU A 5 -28.21 -8.77 1.55
CA LEU A 5 -28.81 -10.00 1.02
C LEU A 5 -29.92 -9.70 0.01
N GLY A 6 -30.66 -8.60 0.22
CA GLY A 6 -31.63 -8.09 -0.75
C GLY A 6 -30.96 -7.66 -2.06
N ALA A 7 -29.86 -6.91 -1.98
CA ALA A 7 -29.07 -6.51 -3.14
C ALA A 7 -28.46 -7.73 -3.87
N ALA A 8 -27.91 -8.69 -3.12
CA ALA A 8 -27.35 -9.94 -3.66
C ALA A 8 -28.39 -10.79 -4.42
N ARG A 9 -29.69 -10.65 -4.10
CA ARG A 9 -30.78 -11.30 -4.86
C ARG A 9 -31.08 -10.63 -6.19
N VAL A 10 -30.77 -9.34 -6.33
CA VAL A 10 -30.95 -8.59 -7.57
C VAL A 10 -29.73 -8.76 -8.48
N GLN A 11 -28.53 -8.71 -7.92
CA GLN A 11 -27.27 -8.91 -8.65
C GLN A 11 -26.17 -9.48 -7.73
N PRO A 12 -25.21 -10.26 -8.26
CA PRO A 12 -24.08 -10.76 -7.47
C PRO A 12 -23.29 -9.62 -6.81
N LEU A 13 -22.88 -9.81 -5.55
CA LEU A 13 -22.20 -8.79 -4.77
C LEU A 13 -20.83 -9.31 -4.29
N VAL A 14 -19.79 -8.49 -4.46
CA VAL A 14 -18.45 -8.75 -3.89
C VAL A 14 -18.22 -7.77 -2.75
N ILE A 15 -17.85 -8.29 -1.58
CA ILE A 15 -17.46 -7.49 -0.42
C ILE A 15 -16.01 -7.80 -0.11
N ALA A 16 -15.15 -6.80 -0.22
CA ALA A 16 -13.77 -6.85 0.22
C ALA A 16 -13.67 -6.27 1.63
N LEU A 17 -13.11 -7.06 2.55
CA LEU A 17 -12.84 -6.71 3.93
C LEU A 17 -11.33 -6.80 4.16
N GLU A 18 -10.69 -5.65 4.18
CA GLU A 18 -9.25 -5.57 4.40
C GLU A 18 -8.91 -5.61 5.89
N ASP A 19 -7.76 -6.19 6.22
CA ASP A 19 -7.16 -6.15 7.56
C ASP A 19 -8.09 -6.61 8.68
N LEU A 20 -8.85 -7.68 8.44
CA LEU A 20 -9.86 -8.20 9.38
C LEU A 20 -9.29 -8.58 10.77
N HIS A 21 -7.97 -8.73 10.87
CA HIS A 21 -7.25 -8.94 12.13
C HIS A 21 -7.28 -7.73 13.08
N TRP A 22 -7.67 -6.55 12.60
CA TRP A 22 -7.90 -5.34 13.40
C TRP A 22 -9.38 -5.06 13.67
N ALA A 23 -10.28 -5.88 13.14
CA ALA A 23 -11.70 -5.69 13.33
C ALA A 23 -12.09 -5.87 14.81
N ASP A 24 -13.01 -5.02 15.29
CA ASP A 24 -13.62 -5.17 16.59
C ASP A 24 -14.55 -6.40 16.65
N ALA A 25 -14.94 -6.79 17.86
CA ALA A 25 -15.76 -7.98 18.08
C ALA A 25 -17.11 -7.93 17.34
N SER A 26 -17.78 -6.77 17.29
CA SER A 26 -19.09 -6.65 16.65
C SER A 26 -18.99 -6.76 15.12
N THR A 27 -17.90 -6.23 14.54
CA THR A 27 -17.59 -6.43 13.12
C THR A 27 -17.32 -7.89 12.81
N LEU A 28 -16.54 -8.59 13.64
CA LEU A 28 -16.27 -10.02 13.46
C LEU A 28 -17.54 -10.89 13.54
N GLU A 29 -18.46 -10.58 14.46
CA GLU A 29 -19.77 -11.25 14.55
C GLU A 29 -20.59 -11.05 13.26
N LEU A 30 -20.61 -9.83 12.71
CA LEU A 30 -21.30 -9.56 11.45
C LEU A 30 -20.68 -10.37 10.29
N VAL A 31 -19.35 -10.41 10.21
CA VAL A 31 -18.64 -11.17 9.17
C VAL A 31 -18.92 -12.66 9.32
N GLN A 32 -18.93 -13.20 10.53
CA GLN A 32 -19.31 -14.58 10.79
C GLN A 32 -20.70 -14.89 10.25
N LEU A 33 -21.69 -14.05 10.55
CA LEU A 33 -23.05 -14.24 10.05
C LEU A 33 -23.10 -14.21 8.51
N LEU A 34 -22.35 -13.30 7.86
CA LEU A 34 -22.31 -13.22 6.40
C LEU A 34 -21.66 -14.46 5.77
N VAL A 35 -20.58 -14.95 6.37
CA VAL A 35 -19.89 -16.17 5.96
C VAL A 35 -20.84 -17.37 6.03
N GLU A 36 -21.65 -17.48 7.08
CA GLU A 36 -22.63 -18.56 7.24
C GLU A 36 -23.77 -18.49 6.20
N GLN A 37 -24.06 -17.32 5.62
CA GLN A 37 -25.05 -17.14 4.55
C GLN A 37 -24.47 -17.34 3.14
N GLY A 38 -23.16 -17.51 2.98
CA GLY A 38 -22.51 -17.69 1.67
C GLY A 38 -23.15 -18.75 0.76
N PRO A 39 -23.59 -19.92 1.25
CA PRO A 39 -24.22 -20.95 0.41
C PRO A 39 -25.58 -20.56 -0.18
N THR A 40 -26.25 -19.58 0.41
CA THR A 40 -27.66 -19.25 0.10
C THR A 40 -27.82 -17.90 -0.59
N ALA A 41 -26.73 -17.18 -0.85
CA ALA A 41 -26.73 -15.84 -1.45
C ALA A 41 -25.70 -15.74 -2.59
N HIS A 42 -25.96 -14.89 -3.61
CA HIS A 42 -24.98 -14.55 -4.64
C HIS A 42 -23.96 -13.54 -4.09
N LEU A 43 -23.18 -13.97 -3.10
CA LEU A 43 -22.26 -13.13 -2.35
C LEU A 43 -20.86 -13.74 -2.35
N LEU A 44 -19.86 -12.97 -2.75
CA LEU A 44 -18.45 -13.28 -2.57
C LEU A 44 -17.87 -12.39 -1.47
N LEU A 45 -17.38 -13.00 -0.39
CA LEU A 45 -16.61 -12.32 0.64
C LEU A 45 -15.11 -12.55 0.37
N LEU A 46 -14.38 -11.47 0.15
CA LEU A 46 -12.93 -11.48 0.08
C LEU A 46 -12.41 -10.83 1.36
N CYS A 47 -11.72 -11.60 2.20
CA CYS A 47 -11.18 -11.09 3.45
C CYS A 47 -9.66 -11.23 3.46
N THR A 48 -8.94 -10.17 3.81
CA THR A 48 -7.50 -10.22 4.05
C THR A 48 -7.21 -10.25 5.55
N THR A 49 -6.21 -11.04 5.92
CA THR A 49 -5.85 -11.28 7.33
C THR A 49 -4.37 -11.51 7.44
N ARG A 50 -3.75 -11.12 8.57
CA ARG A 50 -2.42 -11.64 8.91
C ARG A 50 -2.46 -13.15 9.22
N PRO A 51 -1.38 -13.90 8.99
CA PRO A 51 -1.32 -15.35 9.22
C PRO A 51 -1.72 -15.80 10.63
N GLU A 52 -1.44 -14.97 11.64
CA GLU A 52 -1.76 -15.18 13.05
C GLU A 52 -3.23 -14.92 13.41
N PHE A 53 -4.05 -14.47 12.46
CA PHE A 53 -5.46 -14.23 12.71
C PHE A 53 -6.22 -15.55 12.95
N HIS A 54 -6.84 -15.65 14.12
CA HIS A 54 -7.66 -16.79 14.50
C HIS A 54 -9.12 -16.49 14.14
N ARG A 55 -9.59 -17.14 13.09
CA ARG A 55 -11.00 -17.06 12.65
C ARG A 55 -11.92 -17.66 13.71
N GLN A 56 -13.06 -17.01 13.95
CA GLN A 56 -14.07 -17.47 14.89
C GLN A 56 -15.05 -18.49 14.28
N TRP A 57 -14.99 -18.69 12.96
CA TRP A 57 -15.82 -19.64 12.23
C TRP A 57 -15.01 -20.76 11.57
N PRO A 58 -15.59 -21.97 11.44
CA PRO A 58 -14.92 -23.09 10.81
C PRO A 58 -14.78 -22.90 9.28
N LEU A 59 -13.75 -23.51 8.71
CA LEU A 59 -13.64 -23.66 7.26
C LEU A 59 -14.72 -24.63 6.75
N ARG A 60 -15.51 -24.16 5.78
CA ARG A 60 -16.54 -24.93 5.09
C ARG A 60 -16.08 -25.19 3.65
N ALA A 61 -16.76 -26.11 2.95
CA ALA A 61 -16.40 -26.48 1.57
C ALA A 61 -16.46 -25.31 0.57
N HIS A 62 -17.28 -24.28 0.85
CA HIS A 62 -17.40 -23.07 0.02
C HIS A 62 -16.42 -21.96 0.43
N HIS A 63 -15.50 -22.21 1.37
CA HIS A 63 -14.46 -21.26 1.74
C HIS A 63 -13.16 -21.64 1.02
N THR A 64 -12.53 -20.66 0.38
CA THR A 64 -11.17 -20.81 -0.14
C THR A 64 -10.22 -19.98 0.69
N ARG A 65 -9.10 -20.57 1.11
CA ARG A 65 -8.00 -19.86 1.76
C ARG A 65 -6.81 -19.83 0.82
N ILE A 66 -6.38 -18.63 0.48
CA ILE A 66 -5.17 -18.39 -0.30
C ILE A 66 -4.08 -17.94 0.66
N ASN A 67 -3.03 -18.73 0.80
CA ASN A 67 -1.84 -18.32 1.54
C ASN A 67 -0.91 -17.57 0.59
N LEU A 68 -0.66 -16.30 0.85
CA LEU A 68 0.33 -15.51 0.13
C LEU A 68 1.70 -15.75 0.77
N ASN A 69 2.55 -16.47 0.06
CA ASN A 69 3.95 -16.69 0.45
C ASN A 69 4.84 -15.64 -0.19
N ARG A 70 6.09 -15.58 0.26
CA ARG A 70 7.15 -14.83 -0.44
C ARG A 70 7.25 -15.31 -1.89
N LEU A 71 7.51 -14.36 -2.79
CA LEU A 71 7.74 -14.63 -4.20
C LEU A 71 8.96 -15.53 -4.39
N SER A 72 8.89 -16.42 -5.37
CA SER A 72 10.06 -17.19 -5.77
C SER A 72 11.10 -16.27 -6.44
N ALA A 73 12.37 -16.69 -6.47
CA ALA A 73 13.41 -15.92 -7.17
C ALA A 73 13.07 -15.65 -8.65
N ARG A 74 12.32 -16.56 -9.30
CA ARG A 74 11.83 -16.34 -10.67
C ARG A 74 10.78 -15.24 -10.71
N ASP A 75 9.77 -15.31 -9.85
CA ASP A 75 8.67 -14.33 -9.85
C ASP A 75 9.16 -12.94 -9.42
N VAL A 76 10.18 -12.87 -8.54
CA VAL A 76 10.89 -11.62 -8.22
C VAL A 76 11.53 -11.02 -9.46
N ARG A 77 12.31 -11.79 -10.23
CA ARG A 77 12.95 -11.29 -11.47
C ARG A 77 11.92 -10.85 -12.51
N GLU A 78 10.82 -11.58 -12.63
CA GLU A 78 9.70 -11.22 -13.50
C GLU A 78 9.06 -9.89 -13.06
N MET A 79 8.85 -9.70 -11.76
CA MET A 79 8.32 -8.45 -11.21
C MET A 79 9.31 -7.28 -11.39
N ILE A 80 10.62 -7.48 -11.18
CA ILE A 80 11.65 -6.46 -11.47
C ILE A 80 11.57 -6.03 -12.94
N ALA A 81 11.46 -6.98 -13.87
CA ALA A 81 11.36 -6.67 -15.29
C ALA A 81 10.08 -5.90 -15.62
N GLN A 82 8.95 -6.22 -14.98
CA GLN A 82 7.70 -5.48 -15.14
C GLN A 82 7.79 -4.05 -14.62
N VAL A 83 8.37 -3.86 -13.43
CA VAL A 83 8.54 -2.53 -12.82
C VAL A 83 9.54 -1.67 -13.61
N ALA A 84 10.63 -2.26 -14.11
CA ALA A 84 11.60 -1.59 -14.96
C ALA A 84 11.05 -1.20 -16.34
N ALA A 85 9.96 -1.83 -16.79
CA ALA A 85 9.31 -1.60 -18.07
C ALA A 85 10.29 -1.62 -19.25
N HIS A 86 10.64 -0.46 -19.81
CA HIS A 86 11.54 -0.33 -20.96
C HIS A 86 13.01 -0.13 -20.56
N HIS A 87 13.31 0.07 -19.29
CA HIS A 87 14.68 0.25 -18.79
C HIS A 87 15.36 -1.10 -18.62
N THR A 88 16.58 -1.21 -19.14
CA THR A 88 17.41 -2.40 -18.95
C THR A 88 18.28 -2.21 -17.71
N LEU A 89 18.04 -3.01 -16.68
CA LEU A 89 18.88 -3.06 -15.49
C LEU A 89 20.04 -4.04 -15.69
N ALA A 90 21.22 -3.70 -15.16
CA ALA A 90 22.34 -4.61 -15.12
C ALA A 90 22.02 -5.85 -14.26
N GLY A 91 22.52 -7.03 -14.65
CA GLY A 91 22.27 -8.28 -13.91
C GLY A 91 22.67 -8.21 -12.43
N GLU A 92 23.81 -7.57 -12.12
CA GLU A 92 24.29 -7.33 -10.75
C GLU A 92 23.26 -6.53 -9.92
N THR A 93 22.60 -5.54 -10.53
CA THR A 93 21.55 -4.75 -9.88
C THR A 93 20.29 -5.57 -9.64
N VAL A 94 19.88 -6.39 -10.61
CA VAL A 94 18.73 -7.30 -10.46
C VAL A 94 18.99 -8.31 -9.34
N ASP A 95 20.19 -8.87 -9.26
CA ASP A 95 20.59 -9.81 -8.21
C ASP A 95 20.56 -9.13 -6.84
N THR A 96 21.12 -7.92 -6.75
CA THR A 96 21.13 -7.11 -5.53
C THR A 96 19.71 -6.78 -5.04
N VAL A 97 18.81 -6.36 -5.94
CA VAL A 97 17.40 -6.09 -5.61
C VAL A 97 16.71 -7.39 -5.18
N SER A 98 16.96 -8.49 -5.88
CA SER A 98 16.35 -9.79 -5.58
C SER A 98 16.73 -10.29 -4.18
N GLU A 99 18.01 -10.18 -3.83
CA GLU A 99 18.52 -10.56 -2.51
C GLU A 99 17.95 -9.69 -1.40
N ARG A 100 17.88 -8.37 -1.61
CA ARG A 100 17.37 -7.43 -0.60
C ARG A 100 15.86 -7.47 -0.44
N ALA A 101 15.12 -7.74 -1.50
CA ALA A 101 13.67 -7.81 -1.44
C ALA A 101 13.16 -9.06 -0.70
N ASP A 102 13.99 -10.12 -0.61
CA ASP A 102 13.67 -11.35 0.11
C ASP A 102 12.28 -11.92 -0.28
N GLY A 103 11.92 -11.78 -1.56
CA GLY A 103 10.62 -12.20 -2.09
C GLY A 103 9.40 -11.42 -1.60
N VAL A 104 9.58 -10.26 -0.95
CA VAL A 104 8.46 -9.38 -0.57
C VAL A 104 8.12 -8.47 -1.76
N PRO A 105 6.91 -8.58 -2.37
CA PRO A 105 6.56 -7.81 -3.57
C PRO A 105 6.78 -6.31 -3.44
N LEU A 106 6.37 -5.72 -2.30
CA LEU A 106 6.54 -4.30 -2.04
C LEU A 106 8.02 -3.87 -2.07
N PHE A 107 8.92 -4.71 -1.54
CA PHE A 107 10.36 -4.39 -1.57
C PHE A 107 10.92 -4.56 -2.98
N VAL A 108 10.44 -5.55 -3.74
CA VAL A 108 10.84 -5.69 -5.15
C VAL A 108 10.50 -4.42 -5.91
N GLU A 109 9.28 -3.91 -5.75
CA GLU A 109 8.82 -2.69 -6.42
C GLU A 109 9.63 -1.46 -6.00
N GLU A 110 9.71 -1.19 -4.70
CA GLU A 110 10.35 0.01 -4.16
C GLU A 110 11.85 0.06 -4.47
N LEU A 111 12.56 -1.07 -4.29
CA LEU A 111 14.00 -1.12 -4.59
C LEU A 111 14.27 -1.00 -6.09
N THR A 112 13.41 -1.57 -6.94
CA THR A 112 13.52 -1.40 -8.40
C THR A 112 13.27 0.05 -8.79
N ARG A 113 12.24 0.70 -8.23
CA ARG A 113 11.92 2.11 -8.49
C ARG A 113 13.06 3.02 -8.05
N ALA A 114 13.62 2.81 -6.86
CA ALA A 114 14.76 3.57 -6.35
C ALA A 114 15.98 3.48 -7.27
N VAL A 115 16.25 2.31 -7.85
CA VAL A 115 17.33 2.10 -8.84
C VAL A 115 17.08 2.87 -10.13
N LEU A 116 15.84 2.90 -10.61
CA LEU A 116 15.47 3.62 -11.83
C LEU A 116 15.60 5.14 -11.64
N GLU A 117 15.17 5.63 -10.48
CA GLU A 117 15.27 7.03 -10.10
C GLU A 117 16.72 7.51 -9.95
N SER A 118 17.65 6.61 -9.61
CA SER A 118 19.10 6.92 -9.59
C SER A 118 19.78 6.81 -10.96
N GLY A 119 19.02 6.62 -12.04
CA GLY A 119 19.56 6.56 -13.42
C GLY A 119 20.13 5.20 -13.83
N GLY A 120 19.88 4.13 -13.08
CA GLY A 120 20.26 2.76 -13.46
C GLY A 120 21.77 2.46 -13.42
N GLU A 121 22.61 3.40 -12.99
CA GLU A 121 24.03 3.15 -12.77
C GLU A 121 24.25 2.30 -11.52
N LYS A 122 25.43 1.66 -11.46
CA LYS A 122 25.86 0.81 -10.35
C LYS A 122 25.71 1.53 -9.02
N LEU A 123 24.60 1.26 -8.35
CA LEU A 123 24.45 1.53 -6.94
C LEU A 123 25.37 0.58 -6.19
N ALA A 124 26.64 0.96 -6.11
CA ALA A 124 27.70 0.23 -5.41
C ALA A 124 27.38 0.21 -3.91
N GLY A 125 26.48 -0.69 -3.49
CA GLY A 125 26.16 -1.03 -2.11
C GLY A 125 25.61 0.08 -1.19
N ARG A 126 25.70 1.36 -1.57
CA ARG A 126 25.51 2.52 -0.67
C ARG A 126 24.22 3.30 -0.84
N GLU A 127 23.57 3.28 -2.01
CA GLU A 127 22.34 4.08 -2.22
C GLU A 127 21.11 3.23 -2.56
N ILE A 128 21.21 1.90 -2.63
CA ILE A 128 20.02 1.04 -2.59
C ILE A 128 19.60 0.95 -1.13
N PRO A 129 18.42 1.47 -0.77
CA PRO A 129 17.94 1.41 0.60
C PRO A 129 17.90 -0.03 1.10
N VAL A 130 18.42 -0.29 2.31
CA VAL A 130 18.48 -1.65 2.87
C VAL A 130 17.17 -2.05 3.57
N THR A 131 16.26 -1.10 3.78
CA THR A 131 14.94 -1.31 4.38
C THR A 131 13.86 -0.46 3.69
N LEU A 132 12.58 -0.81 3.89
CA LEU A 132 11.46 0.08 3.49
C LEU A 132 11.58 1.47 4.10
N HIS A 133 12.02 1.54 5.36
CA HIS A 133 12.26 2.80 6.04
C HIS A 133 13.28 3.63 5.26
N ASP A 134 14.40 3.02 4.83
CA ASP A 134 15.42 3.72 4.06
C ASP A 134 14.89 4.14 2.68
N SER A 135 13.99 3.34 2.07
CA SER A 135 13.34 3.71 0.80
C SER A 135 12.44 4.93 0.97
N LEU A 136 11.62 4.93 2.03
CA LEU A 136 10.77 6.07 2.39
C LEU A 136 11.61 7.30 2.73
N MET A 137 12.71 7.15 3.47
CA MET A 137 13.61 8.24 3.78
C MET A 137 14.30 8.78 2.53
N ALA A 138 14.75 7.93 1.61
CA ALA A 138 15.33 8.37 0.34
C ALA A 138 14.33 9.16 -0.51
N ARG A 139 13.07 8.71 -0.57
CA ARG A 139 11.99 9.47 -1.24
C ARG A 139 11.73 10.82 -0.55
N LEU A 140 11.69 10.82 0.77
CA LEU A 140 11.52 12.04 1.57
C LEU A 140 12.69 13.02 1.39
N ASP A 141 13.93 12.53 1.32
CA ASP A 141 15.13 13.35 1.12
C ASP A 141 15.15 13.98 -0.28
N ARG A 142 14.63 13.29 -1.30
CA ARG A 142 14.47 13.83 -2.66
C ARG A 142 13.48 14.98 -2.77
N LEU A 143 12.58 15.17 -1.79
CA LEU A 143 11.66 16.31 -1.77
C LEU A 143 12.36 17.66 -1.55
N GLY A 144 13.63 17.68 -1.12
CA GLY A 144 14.35 18.92 -0.88
C GLY A 144 13.65 19.78 0.18
N SER A 145 13.34 21.04 -0.14
CA SER A 145 12.63 21.95 0.77
C SER A 145 11.21 21.48 1.13
N ALA A 146 10.56 20.68 0.28
CA ALA A 146 9.22 20.15 0.54
C ALA A 146 9.20 19.08 1.66
N LYS A 147 10.36 18.55 2.06
CA LYS A 147 10.48 17.59 3.17
C LYS A 147 9.94 18.16 4.48
N GLU A 148 10.23 19.42 4.79
CA GLU A 148 9.85 20.06 6.05
C GLU A 148 8.32 20.12 6.18
N VAL A 149 7.63 20.47 5.10
CA VAL A 149 6.16 20.50 5.02
C VAL A 149 5.56 19.13 5.41
N ILE A 150 6.11 18.04 4.87
CA ILE A 150 5.61 16.69 5.14
C ILE A 150 5.93 16.24 6.56
N GLN A 151 7.09 16.61 7.10
CA GLN A 151 7.44 16.32 8.49
C GLN A 151 6.50 17.04 9.47
N ILE A 152 6.14 18.30 9.19
CA ILE A 152 5.15 19.04 9.98
C ILE A 152 3.78 18.36 9.88
N GLY A 153 3.34 17.98 8.68
CA GLY A 153 2.11 17.20 8.47
C GLY A 153 2.08 15.91 9.30
N ALA A 154 3.18 15.14 9.30
CA ALA A 154 3.29 13.91 10.07
C ALA A 154 3.23 14.13 11.59
N VAL A 155 3.67 15.29 12.10
CA VAL A 155 3.54 15.66 13.52
C VAL A 155 2.10 15.99 13.88
N ILE A 156 1.32 16.58 12.95
CA ILE A 156 -0.11 16.82 13.14
C ILE A 156 -0.86 15.48 13.25
N GLY A 157 -0.57 14.54 12.36
CA GLY A 157 -1.16 13.21 12.35
C GLY A 157 -1.05 12.50 11.00
N SER A 158 -1.57 11.28 10.91
CA SER A 158 -1.63 10.50 9.66
C SER A 158 -2.60 11.09 8.63
N GLU A 159 -3.51 11.97 9.06
CA GLU A 159 -4.43 12.74 8.24
C GLU A 159 -4.42 14.19 8.74
N PHE A 160 -4.33 15.17 7.84
CA PHE A 160 -4.30 16.60 8.16
C PHE A 160 -4.94 17.41 7.03
N THR A 161 -5.45 18.60 7.36
CA THR A 161 -6.06 19.53 6.40
C THR A 161 -5.06 20.58 5.93
N TYR A 162 -5.24 21.09 4.71
CA TYR A 162 -4.44 22.20 4.17
C TYR A 162 -4.43 23.42 5.09
N GLU A 163 -5.60 23.82 5.63
CA GLU A 163 -5.74 25.01 6.47
C GLU A 163 -4.91 24.90 7.75
N LEU A 164 -4.95 23.73 8.39
CA LEU A 164 -4.18 23.45 9.61
C LEU A 164 -2.68 23.46 9.33
N LEU A 165 -2.25 22.85 8.22
CA LEU A 165 -0.85 22.83 7.81
C LEU A 165 -0.33 24.25 7.50
N HIS A 166 -1.11 25.05 6.77
CA HIS A 166 -0.77 26.44 6.46
C HIS A 166 -0.72 27.33 7.72
N ALA A 167 -1.59 27.08 8.70
CA ALA A 167 -1.60 27.82 9.95
C ALA A 167 -0.36 27.57 10.82
N VAL A 168 0.20 26.36 10.79
CA VAL A 168 1.38 25.99 11.61
C VAL A 168 2.70 26.16 10.86
N HIS A 169 2.67 26.25 9.53
CA HIS A 169 3.84 26.47 8.69
C HIS A 169 3.59 27.69 7.76
N PRO A 170 3.93 28.91 8.22
CA PRO A 170 3.63 30.15 7.51
C PRO A 170 4.60 30.40 6.35
N VAL A 171 4.54 29.54 5.33
CA VAL A 171 5.15 29.73 4.01
C VAL A 171 4.11 30.26 3.02
N ASP A 172 4.56 30.73 1.86
CA ASP A 172 3.63 31.20 0.82
C ASP A 172 2.70 30.07 0.34
N ALA A 173 1.47 30.42 -0.05
CA ALA A 173 0.47 29.45 -0.49
C ALA A 173 0.91 28.69 -1.75
N GLU A 174 1.61 29.33 -2.68
CA GLU A 174 2.14 28.66 -3.87
C GLU A 174 3.26 27.69 -3.51
N GLU A 175 4.11 28.06 -2.56
CA GLU A 175 5.19 27.20 -2.06
C GLU A 175 4.63 25.96 -1.35
N LEU A 176 3.63 26.14 -0.49
CA LEU A 176 2.96 25.04 0.20
C LEU A 176 2.28 24.08 -0.79
N GLN A 177 1.56 24.61 -1.78
CA GLN A 177 0.92 23.80 -2.81
C GLN A 177 1.95 23.09 -3.71
N SER A 178 3.08 23.72 -4.01
CA SER A 178 4.17 23.08 -4.75
C SER A 178 4.77 21.91 -3.96
N ALA A 179 5.00 22.10 -2.65
CA ALA A 179 5.51 21.06 -1.77
C ALA A 179 4.54 19.87 -1.65
N LEU A 180 3.24 20.14 -1.49
CA LEU A 180 2.22 19.09 -1.45
C LEU A 180 2.13 18.33 -2.77
N ARG A 181 2.18 19.03 -3.92
CA ARG A 181 2.23 18.37 -5.24
C ARG A 181 3.45 17.47 -5.39
N SER A 182 4.63 17.97 -5.05
CA SER A 182 5.88 17.19 -5.08
C SER A 182 5.78 15.94 -4.20
N ALA A 183 5.19 16.05 -3.01
CA ALA A 183 4.97 14.91 -2.12
C ALA A 183 3.91 13.92 -2.63
N THR A 184 2.87 14.39 -3.32
CA THR A 184 1.88 13.54 -3.98
C THR A 184 2.48 12.80 -5.17
N ASP A 185 3.27 13.49 -6.01
CA ASP A 185 4.00 12.88 -7.14
C ASP A 185 5.01 11.84 -6.65
N ALA A 186 5.64 12.09 -5.49
CA ALA A 186 6.50 11.15 -4.80
C ALA A 186 5.72 10.06 -4.03
N GLU A 187 4.39 10.00 -4.11
CA GLU A 187 3.49 9.04 -3.43
C GLU A 187 3.67 8.98 -1.89
N LEU A 188 4.12 10.08 -1.27
CA LEU A 188 4.34 10.21 0.18
C LEU A 188 3.11 10.76 0.92
N VAL A 189 2.27 11.51 0.21
CA VAL A 189 0.98 12.03 0.71
C VAL A 189 -0.10 11.74 -0.32
N TYR A 190 -1.28 11.34 0.17
CA TYR A 190 -2.46 11.11 -0.65
C TYR A 190 -3.50 12.17 -0.34
N VAL A 191 -3.95 12.87 -1.38
CA VAL A 191 -5.05 13.83 -1.28
C VAL A 191 -6.35 13.04 -1.17
N ARG A 192 -7.15 13.30 -0.13
CA ARG A 192 -8.46 12.68 0.08
C ARG A 192 -9.55 13.74 0.05
N GLY A 193 -10.40 13.69 -0.98
CA GLY A 193 -11.52 14.61 -1.13
C GLY A 193 -11.75 15.00 -2.59
N ILE A 194 -12.71 15.87 -2.83
CA ILE A 194 -12.94 16.52 -4.12
C ILE A 194 -12.72 18.01 -3.88
N ALA A 195 -11.93 18.68 -4.74
CA ALA A 195 -11.72 20.12 -4.64
C ALA A 195 -13.07 20.86 -4.46
N PRO A 196 -13.20 21.80 -3.50
CA PRO A 196 -12.12 22.52 -2.82
C PRO A 196 -11.77 22.01 -1.41
N GLU A 197 -12.38 20.93 -0.93
CA GLU A 197 -12.19 20.39 0.44
C GLU A 197 -11.22 19.20 0.48
N ALA A 198 -10.27 19.14 -0.46
CA ALA A 198 -9.32 18.04 -0.63
C ALA A 198 -7.94 18.37 -0.06
#